data_AF-A0A7W1ZXA2-F1
#
_entry.id   AF-A0A7W1ZXA2-F1
#
_cell.length_a   1.000
_cell.length_b   1.000
_cell.length_c   1.000
_cell.angle_alpha   90.00
_cell.angle_beta   90.00
_cell.angle_gamma   90.00
#
_symmetry.space_group_name_H-M   'P 1'
#
loop_
_entity.id
_entity.type
_entity.pdbx_description
1 polymer ?
#
loop_
_entity_poly.entity_id
_entity_poly.type
_entity_poly.pdbx_seq_one_letter_code
_entity_poly.pdbx_strand_id
1 'polypeptide(L)'
;MNLELVENIANAVLYEGYMLYPYRASSVKNRQRFNWGAIAPESYSQAQGGTEAWEMQTECLLESTEKTTLDIKVRFLHLVSREIGKLEMPLIDLPTDVEPDFQLMQTLEAGGQLFQTWQEAVEREVNLPTFSFSDISHIRQQDFSFPTTRGLEPLRDENEQIVGVIIRTQQEIFGVIELQVEEVSSQQLAISSQKLFKLTVRVKNLTALENANEQSRDDALLHSLVSTHTILSA
;
A
#
# COMPACT_ATOMS: atom_id res chain seq x y z
N MET A 1 23.59 -11.89 0.01
CA MET A 1 23.18 -10.51 0.35
C MET A 1 22.50 -10.55 1.72
N ASN A 2 22.71 -9.58 2.62
CA ASN A 2 22.01 -9.59 3.92
C ASN A 2 20.61 -8.99 3.73
N LEU A 3 19.57 -9.85 3.71
CA LEU A 3 18.17 -9.43 3.54
C LEU A 3 17.75 -8.39 4.58
N GLU A 4 18.28 -8.47 5.81
CA GLU A 4 18.00 -7.51 6.88
C GLU A 4 18.47 -6.09 6.52
N LEU A 5 19.61 -5.96 5.84
CA LEU A 5 20.09 -4.65 5.37
C LEU A 5 19.22 -4.10 4.22
N VAL A 6 18.72 -4.98 3.34
CA VAL A 6 17.80 -4.60 2.26
C VAL A 6 16.46 -4.14 2.85
N GLU A 7 15.94 -4.84 3.85
CA GLU A 7 14.70 -4.46 4.54
C GLU A 7 14.85 -3.11 5.25
N ASN A 8 16.01 -2.78 5.81
CA ASN A 8 16.27 -1.46 6.38
C ASN A 8 16.22 -0.34 5.33
N ILE A 9 16.76 -0.59 4.12
CA ILE A 9 16.67 0.35 3.00
C ILE A 9 15.21 0.48 2.54
N ALA A 10 14.52 -0.65 2.36
CA ALA A 10 13.11 -0.69 1.98
C ALA A 10 12.24 0.11 2.95
N ASN A 11 12.44 -0.06 4.26
CA ASN A 11 11.76 0.71 5.29
C ASN A 11 12.05 2.21 5.15
N ALA A 12 13.30 2.61 4.94
CA ALA A 12 13.64 4.03 4.78
C ALA A 12 12.95 4.66 3.57
N VAL A 13 12.95 3.97 2.42
CA VAL A 13 12.33 4.44 1.18
C VAL A 13 10.79 4.44 1.28
N LEU A 14 10.22 3.42 1.94
CA LEU A 14 8.77 3.28 2.13
C LEU A 14 8.17 4.54 2.76
N TYR A 15 8.88 5.12 3.73
CA TYR A 15 8.45 6.30 4.48
C TYR A 15 8.95 7.64 3.93
N GLU A 16 9.85 7.67 2.95
CA GLU A 16 10.44 8.91 2.44
C GLU A 16 9.38 9.87 1.88
N GLY A 17 8.46 9.36 1.07
CA GLY A 17 7.34 10.12 0.53
C GLY A 17 6.17 10.32 1.50
N TYR A 18 6.13 9.60 2.62
CA TYR A 18 4.94 9.54 3.50
C TYR A 18 5.13 10.19 4.89
N MET A 19 6.27 10.00 5.55
CA MET A 19 6.51 10.44 6.93
C MET A 19 7.68 11.44 7.07
N LEU A 20 8.65 11.44 6.15
CA LEU A 20 9.91 12.20 6.31
C LEU A 20 9.86 13.67 5.87
N TYR A 21 8.73 14.16 5.37
CA TYR A 21 8.49 15.59 5.14
C TYR A 21 7.71 16.19 6.32
N PRO A 22 7.77 17.50 6.62
CA PRO A 22 7.14 18.07 7.81
C PRO A 22 5.60 18.10 7.68
N TYR A 23 4.99 16.95 7.93
CA TYR A 23 3.57 16.68 7.73
C TYR A 23 2.74 17.09 8.94
N ARG A 24 2.51 18.41 9.14
CA ARG A 24 1.47 18.88 10.06
C ARG A 24 0.13 18.91 9.34
N ALA A 25 -0.97 18.56 10.00
CA ALA A 25 -2.32 18.64 9.42
C ALA A 25 -2.65 20.05 8.86
N SER A 26 -2.02 21.11 9.39
CA SER A 26 -2.16 22.50 8.95
C SER A 26 -1.20 22.93 7.82
N SER A 27 -0.25 22.09 7.39
CA SER A 27 0.73 22.47 6.37
C SER A 27 0.08 22.51 4.97
N VAL A 28 0.07 23.68 4.34
CA VAL A 28 -0.47 23.91 2.97
C VAL A 28 0.18 22.98 1.93
N LYS A 29 1.47 22.62 2.12
CA LYS A 29 2.21 21.67 1.26
C LYS A 29 1.65 20.24 1.30
N ASN A 30 0.74 19.93 2.22
CA ASN A 30 0.13 18.61 2.37
C ASN A 30 -1.20 18.47 1.65
N ARG A 31 -1.70 19.54 1.01
CA ARG A 31 -2.89 19.46 0.15
C ARG A 31 -2.64 18.66 -1.13
N GLN A 32 -1.38 18.50 -1.53
CA GLN A 32 -0.97 17.62 -2.63
C GLN A 32 0.29 16.87 -2.19
N ARG A 33 0.10 15.65 -1.68
CA ARG A 33 1.22 14.77 -1.32
C ARG A 33 1.84 14.20 -2.59
N PHE A 34 3.15 14.41 -2.76
CA PHE A 34 3.93 13.75 -3.80
C PHE A 34 4.26 12.33 -3.33
N ASN A 35 3.33 11.42 -3.59
CA ASN A 35 3.48 10.00 -3.30
C ASN A 35 4.24 9.35 -4.47
N TRP A 36 5.58 9.39 -4.45
CA TRP A 36 6.38 8.63 -5.41
C TRP A 36 6.06 7.13 -5.30
N GLY A 37 6.03 6.44 -6.43
CA GLY A 37 5.71 5.02 -6.47
C GLY A 37 4.26 4.67 -6.10
N ALA A 38 3.33 5.62 -6.23
CA ALA A 38 1.90 5.33 -6.12
C ALA A 38 1.41 4.58 -7.36
N ILE A 39 0.71 3.47 -7.14
CA ILE A 39 0.00 2.71 -8.17
C ILE A 39 -1.50 2.90 -7.91
N ALA A 40 -2.12 3.79 -8.68
CA ALA A 40 -3.53 4.12 -8.60
C ALA A 40 -4.41 3.08 -9.30
N PRO A 41 -5.72 3.00 -8.99
CA PRO A 41 -6.64 2.13 -9.72
C PRO A 41 -6.57 2.35 -11.23
N GLU A 42 -6.59 1.27 -12.01
CA GLU A 42 -6.53 1.31 -13.47
C GLU A 42 -7.59 2.25 -14.07
N SER A 43 -8.84 2.15 -13.61
CA SER A 43 -9.94 2.98 -14.09
C SER A 43 -9.68 4.48 -13.85
N TYR A 44 -9.08 4.84 -12.71
CA TYR A 44 -8.70 6.21 -12.40
C TYR A 44 -7.55 6.69 -13.29
N SER A 45 -6.49 5.89 -13.42
CA SER A 45 -5.36 6.22 -14.30
C SER A 45 -5.84 6.50 -15.73
N GLN A 46 -6.66 5.60 -16.29
CA GLN A 46 -7.20 5.75 -17.63
C GLN A 46 -8.11 6.98 -17.76
N ALA A 47 -9.00 7.22 -16.79
CA ALA A 47 -9.90 8.38 -16.80
C ALA A 47 -9.14 9.72 -16.73
N GLN A 48 -7.98 9.74 -16.06
CA GLN A 48 -7.12 10.92 -15.93
C GLN A 48 -6.01 10.97 -17.01
N GLY A 49 -6.16 10.23 -18.11
CA GLY A 49 -5.23 10.26 -19.25
C GLY A 49 -3.84 9.71 -18.95
N GLY A 50 -3.72 8.81 -17.97
CA GLY A 50 -2.46 8.16 -17.57
C GLY A 50 -1.56 9.03 -16.69
N THR A 51 -2.08 10.10 -16.09
CA THR A 51 -1.31 11.01 -15.23
C THR A 51 -0.75 10.30 -13.99
N GLU A 52 -1.50 9.35 -13.44
CA GLU A 52 -1.05 8.46 -12.37
C GLU A 52 -0.83 7.06 -12.96
N ALA A 53 0.23 6.35 -12.55
CA ALA A 53 0.47 4.98 -13.00
C ALA A 53 -0.50 4.00 -12.32
N TRP A 54 -0.94 2.98 -13.05
CA TRP A 54 -1.70 1.85 -12.50
C TRP A 54 -0.91 0.54 -12.50
N GLU A 55 0.31 0.57 -13.02
CA GLU A 55 1.25 -0.54 -13.08
C GLU A 55 2.67 -0.07 -12.70
N MET A 56 3.41 -0.91 -11.99
CA MET A 56 4.85 -0.81 -11.80
C MET A 56 5.54 -2.06 -12.37
N GLN A 57 6.57 -1.87 -13.19
CA GLN A 57 7.38 -2.95 -13.75
C GLN A 57 8.82 -2.91 -13.20
N THR A 58 9.29 -4.04 -12.66
CA THR A 58 10.69 -4.27 -12.26
C THR A 58 11.32 -5.27 -13.22
N GLU A 59 12.49 -4.96 -13.76
CA GLU A 59 13.25 -5.88 -14.61
C GLU A 59 14.67 -6.08 -14.09
N CYS A 60 15.13 -7.32 -14.04
CA CYS A 60 16.47 -7.68 -13.57
C CYS A 60 17.09 -8.75 -14.48
N LEU A 61 18.39 -8.62 -14.75
CA LEU A 61 19.18 -9.68 -15.36
C LEU A 61 19.88 -10.48 -14.26
N LEU A 62 19.77 -11.80 -14.33
CA LEU A 62 20.25 -12.72 -13.31
C LEU A 62 21.13 -13.78 -13.95
N GLU A 63 22.39 -13.86 -13.51
CA GLU A 63 23.28 -14.97 -13.81
C GLU A 63 23.06 -16.06 -12.77
N SER A 64 22.52 -17.19 -13.21
CA SER A 64 21.95 -18.19 -12.29
C SER A 64 21.97 -19.59 -12.88
N THR A 65 21.62 -20.59 -12.06
CA THR A 65 21.36 -21.95 -12.53
C THR A 65 19.86 -22.21 -12.48
N GLU A 66 19.38 -23.21 -13.22
CA GLU A 66 17.97 -23.63 -13.17
C GLU A 66 17.50 -24.03 -11.75
N LYS A 67 18.44 -24.44 -10.89
CA LYS A 67 18.18 -24.84 -9.50
C LYS A 67 18.09 -23.69 -8.52
N THR A 68 18.51 -22.49 -8.90
CA THR A 68 18.45 -21.33 -8.01
C THR A 68 16.99 -21.00 -7.72
N THR A 69 16.71 -20.68 -6.46
CA THR A 69 15.41 -20.22 -6.02
C THR A 69 15.40 -18.71 -5.85
N LEU A 70 14.26 -18.08 -6.09
CA LEU A 70 14.07 -16.65 -5.92
C LEU A 70 12.83 -16.40 -5.06
N ASP A 71 13.01 -15.60 -4.01
CA ASP A 71 11.94 -15.04 -3.22
C ASP A 71 11.64 -13.62 -3.71
N ILE A 72 10.36 -13.37 -3.97
CA ILE A 72 9.86 -12.09 -4.47
C ILE A 72 8.80 -11.59 -3.51
N LYS A 73 8.98 -10.35 -3.07
CA LYS A 73 8.07 -9.67 -2.16
C LYS A 73 7.71 -8.31 -2.73
N VAL A 74 6.43 -7.96 -2.67
CA VAL A 74 5.94 -6.61 -2.97
C VAL A 74 5.48 -5.97 -1.67
N ARG A 75 5.97 -4.76 -1.39
CA ARG A 75 5.58 -3.97 -0.21
C ARG A 75 5.08 -2.60 -0.65
N PHE A 76 4.10 -2.08 0.09
CA PHE A 76 3.52 -0.77 -0.14
C PHE A 76 2.80 -0.27 1.13
N LEU A 77 2.47 1.02 1.15
CA LEU A 77 1.60 1.63 2.13
C LEU A 77 0.15 1.61 1.63
N HIS A 78 -0.75 1.15 2.49
CA HIS A 78 -2.19 1.25 2.31
C HIS A 78 -2.71 2.34 3.24
N LEU A 79 -3.23 3.41 2.66
CA LEU A 79 -3.74 4.55 3.43
C LEU A 79 -4.95 4.17 4.30
N VAL A 80 -5.08 4.89 5.41
CA VAL A 80 -6.19 4.78 6.37
C VAL A 80 -6.75 6.18 6.55
N SER A 81 -8.04 6.36 6.28
CA SER A 81 -8.74 7.57 6.71
C SER A 81 -8.99 7.50 8.21
N ARG A 82 -8.43 8.44 8.98
CA ARG A 82 -8.62 8.52 10.42
C ARG A 82 -9.42 9.78 10.74
N GLU A 83 -10.69 9.59 11.07
CA GLU A 83 -11.64 10.66 11.35
C GLU A 83 -12.01 10.70 12.83
N ILE A 84 -12.47 11.85 13.29
CA ILE A 84 -12.92 12.06 14.67
C ILE A 84 -14.42 12.31 14.70
N GLY A 85 -15.16 11.47 15.41
CA GLY A 85 -16.58 11.65 15.71
C GLY A 85 -16.77 12.15 17.14
N LYS A 86 -17.59 13.18 17.32
CA LYS A 86 -18.08 13.62 18.63
C LYS A 86 -19.46 13.04 18.87
N LEU A 87 -19.65 12.39 20.01
CA LEU A 87 -20.96 11.90 20.42
C LEU A 87 -21.80 13.06 20.96
N GLU A 88 -23.10 13.05 20.67
CA GLU A 88 -24.02 14.06 21.23
C GLU A 88 -24.17 13.90 22.74
N MET A 89 -24.22 12.66 23.21
CA MET A 89 -24.27 12.30 24.63
C MET A 89 -23.15 11.32 24.97
N PRO A 90 -22.48 11.46 26.13
CA PRO A 90 -21.46 10.52 26.55
C PRO A 90 -22.03 9.11 26.75
N LEU A 91 -21.24 8.10 26.37
CA LEU A 91 -21.56 6.68 26.59
C LEU A 91 -20.63 6.09 27.65
N ILE A 92 -21.08 5.04 28.33
CA ILE A 92 -20.21 4.28 29.25
C ILE A 92 -19.32 3.33 28.42
N ASP A 93 -19.95 2.65 27.46
CA ASP A 93 -19.32 1.72 26.53
C ASP A 93 -19.84 1.92 25.11
N LEU A 94 -19.00 1.58 24.13
CA LEU A 94 -19.43 1.56 22.73
C LEU A 94 -20.35 0.35 22.48
N PRO A 95 -21.47 0.54 21.77
CA PRO A 95 -22.28 -0.60 21.36
C PRO A 95 -21.49 -1.48 20.38
N THR A 96 -21.65 -2.81 20.49
CA THR A 96 -20.94 -3.77 19.64
C THR A 96 -21.61 -3.98 18.29
N ASP A 97 -22.93 -3.80 18.23
CA ASP A 97 -23.75 -4.23 17.10
C ASP A 97 -24.24 -3.05 16.25
N VAL A 98 -24.15 -1.84 16.79
CA VAL A 98 -24.64 -0.62 16.15
C VAL A 98 -23.64 0.50 16.39
N GLU A 99 -23.28 1.17 15.31
CA GLU A 99 -22.48 2.37 15.39
C GLU A 99 -23.29 3.52 16.00
N PRO A 100 -22.77 4.23 17.02
CA PRO A 100 -23.48 5.35 17.61
C PRO A 100 -23.52 6.54 16.65
N ASP A 101 -24.54 7.38 16.80
CA ASP A 101 -24.59 8.66 16.09
C ASP A 101 -23.49 9.59 16.62
N PHE A 102 -22.72 10.17 15.69
CA PHE A 102 -21.74 11.20 15.99
C PHE A 102 -21.71 12.27 14.92
N GLN A 103 -21.20 13.43 15.31
CA GLN A 103 -20.85 14.51 14.41
C GLN A 103 -19.35 14.43 14.07
N LEU A 104 -19.01 14.39 12.78
CA LEU A 104 -17.61 14.45 12.35
C LEU A 104 -16.99 15.81 12.69
N MET A 105 -15.77 15.75 13.22
CA MET A 105 -14.99 16.89 13.69
C MET A 105 -13.60 16.89 13.06
N GLN A 106 -13.03 18.08 12.86
CA GLN A 106 -11.61 18.20 12.51
C GLN A 106 -10.71 17.93 13.71
N THR A 107 -11.16 18.32 14.90
CA THR A 107 -10.46 18.10 16.16
C THR A 107 -11.44 17.89 17.31
N LEU A 108 -11.08 17.08 18.30
CA LEU A 108 -11.81 16.90 19.55
C LEU A 108 -10.82 16.80 20.71
N GLU A 109 -11.07 17.51 21.80
CA GLU A 109 -10.35 17.32 23.05
C GLU A 109 -11.10 16.31 23.92
N ALA A 110 -10.38 15.32 24.43
CA ALA A 110 -10.90 14.31 25.35
C ALA A 110 -9.78 13.88 26.31
N GLY A 111 -10.07 13.82 27.61
CA GLY A 111 -9.10 13.38 28.63
C GLY A 111 -7.81 14.22 28.64
N GLY A 112 -7.90 15.52 28.35
CA GLY A 112 -6.76 16.42 28.28
C GLY A 112 -5.85 16.24 27.04
N GLN A 113 -6.26 15.41 26.06
CA GLN A 113 -5.54 15.21 24.80
C GLN A 113 -6.35 15.77 23.61
N LEU A 114 -5.65 16.43 22.69
CA LEU A 114 -6.23 16.87 21.41
C LEU A 114 -6.10 15.77 20.35
N PHE A 115 -7.24 15.32 19.83
CA PHE A 115 -7.33 14.39 18.72
C PHE A 115 -7.70 15.14 17.43
N GLN A 116 -7.15 14.72 16.29
CA GLN A 116 -7.35 15.40 14.99
C GLN A 116 -7.60 14.41 13.85
N THR A 117 -8.44 14.79 12.90
CA THR A 117 -8.66 14.03 11.67
C THR A 117 -7.43 14.14 10.77
N TRP A 118 -6.95 13.02 10.24
CA TRP A 118 -5.81 12.96 9.31
C TRP A 118 -5.79 11.61 8.57
N GLN A 119 -4.82 11.43 7.68
CA GLN A 119 -4.57 10.15 7.02
C GLN A 119 -3.41 9.44 7.69
N GLU A 120 -3.65 8.22 8.12
CA GLU A 120 -2.67 7.24 8.56
C GLU A 120 -2.31 6.30 7.38
N ALA A 121 -1.34 5.41 7.59
CA ALA A 121 -1.00 4.36 6.62
C ALA A 121 -0.56 3.10 7.36
N VAL A 122 -0.88 1.95 6.78
CA VAL A 122 -0.38 0.65 7.24
C VAL A 122 0.48 0.03 6.16
N GLU A 123 1.52 -0.69 6.57
CA GLU A 123 2.33 -1.46 5.65
C GLU A 123 1.57 -2.69 5.18
N ARG A 124 1.65 -2.99 3.89
CA ARG A 124 1.17 -4.23 3.28
C ARG A 124 2.34 -4.94 2.62
N GLU A 125 2.26 -6.26 2.67
CA GLU A 125 3.24 -7.16 2.09
C GLU A 125 2.50 -8.28 1.36
N VAL A 126 2.94 -8.56 0.13
CA VAL A 126 2.48 -9.69 -0.68
C VAL A 126 3.71 -10.51 -1.06
N ASN A 127 3.77 -11.74 -0.58
CA ASN A 127 4.83 -12.69 -0.91
C ASN A 127 4.38 -13.59 -2.06
N LEU A 128 5.24 -13.74 -3.07
CA LEU A 128 5.04 -14.74 -4.11
C LEU A 128 5.61 -16.09 -3.65
N PRO A 129 5.03 -17.22 -4.09
CA PRO A 129 5.66 -18.53 -3.93
C PRO A 129 7.08 -18.52 -4.47
N THR A 130 7.99 -19.15 -3.72
CA THR A 130 9.39 -19.31 -4.14
C THR A 130 9.46 -19.92 -5.55
N PHE A 131 10.22 -19.26 -6.41
CA PHE A 131 10.31 -19.60 -7.83
C PHE A 131 11.65 -20.28 -8.14
N SER A 132 11.64 -21.29 -9.03
CA SER A 132 12.85 -21.88 -9.62
C SER A 132 12.91 -21.59 -11.11
N PHE A 133 14.11 -21.29 -11.62
CA PHE A 133 14.40 -21.03 -13.04
C PHE A 133 14.27 -22.26 -13.95
N SER A 134 13.77 -23.40 -13.46
CA SER A 134 13.44 -24.56 -14.29
C SER A 134 12.11 -24.40 -15.04
N ASP A 135 11.22 -23.52 -14.56
CA ASP A 135 9.86 -23.34 -15.08
C ASP A 135 9.66 -22.00 -15.82
N ILE A 136 10.48 -21.72 -16.84
CA ILE A 136 10.55 -20.41 -17.53
C ILE A 136 9.45 -20.18 -18.59
N SER A 137 8.66 -21.18 -18.98
CA SER A 137 7.80 -21.08 -20.17
C SER A 137 6.45 -20.40 -19.97
N HIS A 138 6.11 -19.94 -18.75
CA HIS A 138 4.79 -19.41 -18.44
C HIS A 138 4.85 -18.12 -17.62
N ILE A 139 4.01 -17.15 -18.00
CA ILE A 139 3.69 -16.02 -17.12
C ILE A 139 2.96 -16.58 -15.92
N ARG A 140 3.49 -16.32 -14.72
CA ARG A 140 2.83 -16.63 -13.46
C ARG A 140 2.08 -15.39 -13.00
N GLN A 141 0.90 -15.62 -12.46
CA GLN A 141 0.06 -14.55 -11.94
C GLN A 141 -0.37 -14.91 -10.51
N GLN A 142 -0.32 -13.93 -9.63
CA GLN A 142 -0.88 -14.02 -8.29
C GLN A 142 -1.74 -12.79 -8.01
N ASP A 143 -2.99 -13.04 -7.68
CA ASP A 143 -3.92 -12.00 -7.24
C ASP A 143 -3.72 -11.74 -5.74
N PHE A 144 -3.98 -10.51 -5.30
CA PHE A 144 -4.04 -10.15 -3.89
C PHE A 144 -5.19 -9.17 -3.64
N SER A 145 -5.76 -9.24 -2.44
CA SER A 145 -6.79 -8.31 -2.00
C SER A 145 -6.66 -7.93 -0.53
N PHE A 146 -7.07 -6.71 -0.24
CA PHE A 146 -7.27 -6.19 1.11
C PHE A 146 -8.66 -5.59 1.15
N PRO A 147 -9.64 -6.23 1.82
CA PRO A 147 -11.02 -5.75 1.82
C PRO A 147 -11.14 -4.44 2.59
N THR A 148 -12.22 -3.70 2.32
CA THR A 148 -12.61 -2.52 3.09
C THR A 148 -12.72 -2.88 4.58
N THR A 149 -12.10 -2.07 5.43
CA THR A 149 -12.23 -2.21 6.89
C THR A 149 -12.68 -0.90 7.50
N ARG A 150 -13.46 -1.01 8.57
CA ARG A 150 -13.92 0.14 9.33
C ARG A 150 -13.99 -0.22 10.82
N GLY A 151 -13.36 0.59 11.65
CA GLY A 151 -13.29 0.35 13.10
C GLY A 151 -13.43 1.64 13.89
N LEU A 152 -14.06 1.53 15.06
CA LEU A 152 -14.23 2.63 16.02
C LEU A 152 -13.41 2.36 17.27
N GLU A 153 -12.67 3.37 17.71
CA GLU A 153 -11.94 3.39 18.98
C GLU A 153 -12.52 4.49 19.88
N PRO A 154 -12.86 4.21 21.14
CA PRO A 154 -13.49 5.19 22.02
C PRO A 154 -12.53 6.29 22.47
N LEU A 155 -13.01 7.53 22.49
CA LEU A 155 -12.33 8.67 23.13
C LEU A 155 -12.99 8.96 24.47
N ARG A 156 -12.24 8.75 25.56
CA ARG A 156 -12.72 8.93 26.94
C ARG A 156 -12.32 10.28 27.51
N ASP A 157 -13.21 10.87 28.31
CA ASP A 157 -12.94 12.06 29.10
C ASP A 157 -12.31 11.71 30.47
N GLU A 158 -12.10 12.73 31.31
CA GLU A 158 -11.53 12.56 32.66
C GLU A 158 -12.41 11.73 33.61
N ASN A 159 -13.70 11.57 33.28
CA ASN A 159 -14.66 10.77 34.04
C ASN A 159 -14.80 9.34 33.49
N GLU A 160 -13.89 8.92 32.61
CA GLU A 160 -13.92 7.63 31.89
C GLU A 160 -15.17 7.46 30.99
N GLN A 161 -15.89 8.54 30.68
CA GLN A 161 -17.03 8.50 29.76
C GLN A 161 -16.56 8.70 28.32
N ILE A 162 -17.16 7.94 27.40
CA ILE A 162 -16.87 8.02 25.98
C ILE A 162 -17.58 9.24 25.42
N VAL A 163 -16.83 10.27 25.06
CA VAL A 163 -17.34 11.54 24.52
C VAL A 163 -17.19 11.65 23.00
N GLY A 164 -16.48 10.71 22.40
CA GLY A 164 -16.24 10.65 20.97
C GLY A 164 -15.66 9.31 20.53
N VAL A 165 -15.36 9.21 19.25
CA VAL A 165 -14.75 8.03 18.62
C VAL A 165 -13.71 8.45 17.61
N ILE A 166 -12.64 7.65 17.48
CA ILE A 166 -11.75 7.67 16.33
C ILE A 166 -12.29 6.62 15.36
N ILE A 167 -12.61 7.04 14.15
CA ILE A 167 -13.01 6.15 13.07
C ILE A 167 -11.79 5.91 12.18
N ARG A 168 -11.44 4.65 11.95
CA ARG A 168 -10.44 4.26 10.95
C ARG A 168 -11.09 3.48 9.84
N THR A 169 -10.98 4.00 8.63
CA THR A 169 -11.51 3.37 7.42
C THR A 169 -10.39 3.10 6.44
N GLN A 170 -10.28 1.86 5.97
CA GLN A 170 -9.45 1.48 4.84
C GLN A 170 -10.35 1.10 3.68
N GLN A 171 -10.00 1.54 2.48
CA GLN A 171 -10.73 1.15 1.29
C GLN A 171 -10.21 -0.19 0.77
N GLU A 172 -11.01 -0.83 -0.08
CA GLU A 172 -10.57 -2.04 -0.75
C GLU A 172 -9.35 -1.76 -1.65
N ILE A 173 -8.43 -2.72 -1.68
CA ILE A 173 -7.40 -2.84 -2.70
C ILE A 173 -7.51 -4.22 -3.33
N PHE A 174 -7.57 -4.27 -4.65
CA PHE A 174 -7.40 -5.48 -5.45
C PHE A 174 -6.28 -5.26 -6.46
N GLY A 175 -5.39 -6.24 -6.57
CA GLY A 175 -4.29 -6.15 -7.52
C GLY A 175 -3.73 -7.49 -7.92
N VAL A 176 -2.84 -7.43 -8.88
CA VAL A 176 -2.25 -8.59 -9.54
C VAL A 176 -0.75 -8.41 -9.64
N ILE A 177 -0.01 -9.48 -9.33
CA ILE A 177 1.43 -9.56 -9.58
C ILE A 177 1.66 -10.56 -10.70
N GLU A 178 2.25 -10.09 -11.80
CA GLU A 178 2.69 -10.94 -12.92
C GLU A 178 4.19 -11.14 -12.85
N LEU A 179 4.62 -12.37 -13.04
CA LEU A 179 6.01 -12.79 -13.05
C LEU A 179 6.31 -13.48 -14.38
N GLN A 180 7.29 -12.95 -15.11
CA GLN A 180 7.79 -13.51 -16.36
C GLN A 180 9.29 -13.72 -16.26
N VAL A 181 9.77 -14.87 -16.72
CA VAL A 181 11.19 -15.21 -16.73
C VAL A 181 11.55 -15.75 -18.10
N GLU A 182 12.58 -15.17 -18.71
CA GLU A 182 13.04 -15.55 -20.04
C GLU A 182 14.53 -15.88 -19.99
N GLU A 183 14.93 -17.00 -20.59
CA GLU A 183 16.36 -17.28 -20.81
C GLU A 183 16.88 -16.36 -21.93
N VAL A 184 17.94 -15.60 -21.63
CA VAL A 184 18.60 -14.71 -22.57
C VAL A 184 19.83 -15.41 -23.10
N SER A 185 19.88 -15.65 -24.41
CA SER A 185 21.04 -16.28 -25.05
C SER A 185 22.30 -15.44 -24.85
N SER A 186 23.33 -16.01 -24.24
CA SER A 186 24.64 -15.36 -24.06
C SER A 186 25.75 -16.26 -24.58
N GLN A 187 26.52 -15.74 -25.54
CA GLN A 187 27.68 -16.45 -26.12
C GLN A 187 28.82 -16.62 -25.11
N GLN A 188 28.92 -15.73 -24.11
CA GLN A 188 29.96 -15.77 -23.07
C GLN A 188 29.71 -16.81 -21.99
N LEU A 189 28.44 -17.18 -21.74
CA LEU A 189 28.07 -18.16 -20.70
C LEU A 189 28.01 -19.60 -21.21
N ALA A 190 28.20 -19.82 -22.53
CA ALA A 190 28.08 -21.12 -23.19
C ALA A 190 29.04 -22.21 -22.68
N ILE A 191 30.06 -21.83 -21.90
CA ILE A 191 31.09 -22.72 -21.34
C ILE A 191 30.85 -22.97 -19.82
N SER A 192 29.83 -22.33 -19.23
CA SER A 192 29.49 -22.44 -17.81
C SER A 192 28.18 -23.21 -17.59
N SER A 193 27.96 -23.73 -16.38
CA SER A 193 26.64 -24.25 -15.96
C SER A 193 25.65 -23.13 -15.60
N GLN A 194 26.05 -21.87 -15.74
CA GLN A 194 25.22 -20.69 -15.48
C GLN A 194 24.58 -20.22 -16.78
N LYS A 195 23.36 -19.70 -16.63
CA LYS A 195 22.53 -19.13 -17.69
C LYS A 195 22.19 -17.70 -17.30
N LEU A 196 21.90 -16.87 -18.30
CA LEU A 196 21.39 -15.52 -18.09
C LEU A 196 19.88 -15.54 -18.20
N PHE A 197 19.19 -15.01 -17.20
CA PHE A 197 17.75 -14.87 -17.19
C PHE A 197 17.36 -13.41 -17.11
N LYS A 198 16.30 -13.04 -17.84
CA LYS A 198 15.57 -11.79 -17.63
C LYS A 198 14.36 -12.09 -16.77
N LEU A 199 14.32 -11.49 -15.59
CA LEU A 199 13.17 -11.46 -14.69
C LEU A 199 12.38 -10.19 -14.93
N THR A 200 11.07 -10.30 -15.13
CA THR A 200 10.13 -9.19 -15.16
C THR A 200 9.03 -9.42 -14.11
N VAL A 201 8.87 -8.47 -13.19
CA VAL A 201 7.80 -8.45 -12.19
C VAL A 201 6.92 -7.23 -12.44
N ARG A 202 5.62 -7.43 -12.68
CA ARG A 202 4.63 -6.35 -12.82
C ARG A 202 3.66 -6.37 -11.67
N VAL A 203 3.44 -5.22 -11.05
CA VAL A 203 2.44 -5.03 -10.01
C VAL A 203 1.37 -4.10 -10.56
N LYS A 204 0.12 -4.57 -10.61
CA LYS A 204 -1.03 -3.85 -11.16
C LYS A 204 -2.06 -3.59 -10.08
N ASN A 205 -2.61 -2.38 -10.06
CA ASN A 205 -3.76 -2.04 -9.23
C ASN A 205 -5.05 -2.12 -10.07
N LEU A 206 -5.83 -3.17 -9.84
CA LEU A 206 -7.07 -3.45 -10.55
C LEU A 206 -8.30 -3.18 -9.68
N THR A 207 -8.13 -2.40 -8.61
CA THR A 207 -9.23 -2.01 -7.73
C THR A 207 -10.32 -1.32 -8.54
N ALA A 208 -11.57 -1.77 -8.38
CA ALA A 208 -12.69 -1.11 -9.02
C ALA A 208 -12.91 0.26 -8.37
N LEU A 209 -12.88 1.32 -9.19
CA LEU A 209 -13.23 2.66 -8.75
C LEU A 209 -14.39 3.19 -9.59
N GLU A 210 -15.55 3.32 -8.97
CA GLU A 210 -16.77 3.83 -9.61
C GLU A 210 -16.67 5.33 -9.88
N ASN A 211 -17.26 5.76 -11.01
CA ASN A 211 -17.26 7.17 -11.45
C ASN A 211 -15.85 7.79 -11.40
N ALA A 212 -14.83 7.05 -11.83
CA ALA A 212 -13.41 7.42 -11.70
C ALA A 212 -13.05 8.79 -12.32
N ASN A 213 -13.84 9.27 -13.27
CA ASN A 213 -13.73 10.60 -13.87
C ASN A 213 -14.16 11.75 -12.92
N GLU A 214 -14.97 11.45 -11.91
CA GLU A 214 -15.48 12.39 -10.91
C GLU A 214 -14.69 12.33 -9.60
N GLN A 215 -13.92 11.25 -9.39
CA GLN A 215 -13.10 11.07 -8.20
C GLN A 215 -11.94 12.06 -8.16
N SER A 216 -11.64 12.57 -6.97
CA SER A 216 -10.42 13.35 -6.77
C SER A 216 -9.21 12.42 -6.68
N ARG A 217 -8.02 13.02 -6.79
CA ARG A 217 -6.77 12.30 -6.55
C ARG A 217 -6.68 11.73 -5.14
N ASP A 218 -7.18 12.46 -4.14
CA ASP A 218 -7.13 12.03 -2.75
C ASP A 218 -8.06 10.84 -2.51
N ASP A 219 -9.20 10.78 -3.20
CA ASP A 219 -10.10 9.62 -3.18
C ASP A 219 -9.42 8.40 -3.82
N ALA A 220 -8.81 8.56 -5.00
CA ALA A 220 -8.10 7.48 -5.68
C ALA A 220 -6.91 6.96 -4.85
N LEU A 221 -6.23 7.83 -4.10
CA LEU A 221 -5.12 7.44 -3.23
C LEU A 221 -5.53 6.50 -2.10
N LEU A 222 -6.78 6.55 -1.63
CA LEU A 222 -7.27 5.61 -0.62
C LEU A 222 -7.35 4.17 -1.15
N HIS A 223 -7.48 4.01 -2.46
CA HIS A 223 -7.50 2.73 -3.19
C HIS A 223 -6.15 2.40 -3.84
N SER A 224 -5.10 3.17 -3.56
CA SER A 224 -3.80 3.06 -4.23
C SER A 224 -2.78 2.27 -3.41
N LEU A 225 -1.82 1.65 -4.10
CA LEU A 225 -0.62 1.10 -3.48
C LEU A 225 0.41 2.23 -3.40
N VAL A 226 0.60 2.83 -2.23
CA VAL A 226 1.48 3.98 -2.06
C VAL A 226 2.92 3.53 -1.78
N SER A 227 3.92 4.15 -2.41
CA SER A 227 5.33 3.82 -2.17
C SER A 227 5.65 2.34 -2.43
N THR A 228 5.13 1.84 -3.56
CA THR A 228 5.23 0.42 -3.93
C THR A 228 6.65 0.08 -4.37
N HIS A 229 7.15 -1.06 -3.87
CA HIS A 229 8.47 -1.56 -4.25
C HIS A 229 8.52 -3.09 -4.27
N THR A 230 9.40 -3.62 -5.12
CA THR A 230 9.68 -5.06 -5.25
C THR A 230 11.02 -5.37 -4.60
N ILE A 231 11.04 -6.36 -3.71
CA ILE A 231 12.24 -6.90 -3.07
C ILE A 231 12.50 -8.29 -3.65
N LEU A 232 13.74 -8.51 -4.09
CA LEU A 232 14.21 -9.76 -4.69
C LEU A 232 15.34 -10.34 -3.83
N SER A 233 15.25 -11.63 -3.51
CA SER A 233 16.27 -12.35 -2.74
C SER A 233 16.50 -13.75 -3.31
N ALA A 234 17.77 -14.15 -3.46
CA ALA A 234 18.20 -15.47 -3.95
C ALA A 234 19.24 -16.09 -3.02
#